data_AF-A0A9E5KNP3-F1
#
_entry.id   AF-A0A9E5KNP3-F1
#
_cell.length_a   1.000
_cell.length_b   1.000
_cell.length_c   1.000
_cell.angle_alpha   90.00
_cell.angle_beta   90.00
_cell.angle_gamma   90.00
#
_symmetry.space_group_name_H-M   'P 1'
#
loop_
_entity.id
_entity.type
_entity.pdbx_description
1 polymer ?
#
loop_
_entity_poly.entity_id
_entity_poly.type
_entity_poly.pdbx_seq_one_letter_code
_entity_poly.pdbx_strand_id
1 'polypeptide(L)'
;MQTAHPSDDGPVLDVHVPCARCQYDLIRTHVYGKCPECGLAVMATVAQHADPEVAFLAAPESPRLASNAIVAITVAPLLVMLAQGSGPALRTIDVLSGRGRSLPSQVERPSWIVCAVLLAIAAFLLRKGLSERTNPTLRAS
;
A
#
# COMPACT_ATOMS: atom_id res chain seq x y z
N MET A 1 2.08 22.48 -23.47
CA MET A 1 3.34 22.29 -22.72
C MET A 1 3.38 23.38 -21.67
N GLN A 2 3.07 23.07 -20.40
CA GLN A 2 3.22 24.02 -19.30
C GLN A 2 4.71 24.19 -19.02
N THR A 3 5.20 25.41 -19.17
CA THR A 3 6.54 25.81 -18.75
C THR A 3 6.57 25.80 -17.22
N ALA A 4 7.34 24.91 -16.61
CA ALA A 4 7.54 24.88 -15.16
C ALA A 4 8.00 26.27 -14.69
N HIS A 5 7.34 26.83 -13.68
CA HIS A 5 7.73 28.11 -13.11
C HIS A 5 9.01 27.85 -12.30
N PRO A 6 10.05 28.71 -12.33
CA PRO A 6 11.28 28.51 -11.54
C PRO A 6 11.06 28.36 -10.01
N SER A 7 9.85 28.66 -9.52
CA SER A 7 9.43 28.43 -8.13
C SER A 7 8.99 26.98 -7.86
N ASP A 8 8.67 26.20 -8.90
CA ASP A 8 8.17 24.83 -8.80
C ASP A 8 9.31 23.83 -8.50
N ASP A 9 10.55 24.19 -8.79
CA ASP A 9 11.72 23.35 -8.55
C ASP A 9 12.11 23.28 -7.05
N GLY A 10 11.58 24.20 -6.24
CA GLY A 10 11.78 24.22 -4.79
C GLY A 10 13.18 24.63 -4.34
N PRO A 11 13.44 24.58 -3.02
CA PRO A 11 14.73 24.97 -2.46
C PRO A 11 15.86 24.08 -2.96
N VAL A 12 17.06 24.65 -3.03
CA VAL A 12 18.29 23.94 -3.41
C VAL A 12 18.98 23.44 -2.15
N LEU A 13 19.55 22.25 -2.20
CA LEU A 13 20.36 21.72 -1.10
C LEU A 13 21.72 22.42 -1.05
N ASP A 14 21.99 23.14 0.04
CA ASP A 14 23.32 23.72 0.31
C ASP A 14 24.20 22.81 1.21
N VAL A 15 23.69 21.63 1.56
CA VAL A 15 24.38 20.66 2.43
C VAL A 15 24.71 19.40 1.63
N HIS A 16 25.86 18.79 1.92
CA HIS A 16 26.23 17.48 1.40
C HIS A 16 25.27 16.41 1.93
N VAL A 17 24.48 15.81 1.03
CA VAL A 17 23.55 14.73 1.37
C VAL A 17 23.76 13.59 0.37
N PRO A 18 24.29 12.43 0.78
CA PRO A 18 24.50 11.31 -0.11
C PRO A 18 23.16 10.69 -0.49
N CYS A 19 22.98 10.37 -1.77
CA CYS A 19 21.80 9.68 -2.27
C CYS A 19 21.66 8.31 -1.59
N ALA A 20 20.48 8.03 -1.03
CA ALA A 20 20.22 6.79 -0.32
C ALA A 20 20.44 5.52 -1.17
N ARG A 21 20.34 5.64 -2.50
CA ARG A 21 20.45 4.50 -3.43
C ARG A 21 21.84 4.35 -4.05
N CYS A 22 22.43 5.44 -4.52
CA CYS A 22 23.68 5.41 -5.30
C CYS A 22 24.85 6.10 -4.60
N GLN A 23 24.65 6.68 -3.41
CA GLN A 23 25.65 7.41 -2.63
C GLN A 23 26.21 8.66 -3.35
N TYR A 24 25.62 9.07 -4.47
CA TYR A 24 25.97 10.32 -5.15
C TYR A 24 25.61 11.53 -4.28
N ASP A 25 26.49 12.53 -4.24
CA ASP A 25 26.28 13.73 -3.43
C ASP A 25 25.27 14.68 -4.09
N LEU A 26 24.16 14.94 -3.39
CA LEU A 26 23.05 15.75 -3.88
C LEU A 26 23.22 17.25 -3.60
N ILE A 27 24.42 17.70 -3.23
CA ILE A 27 24.72 19.12 -3.06
C ILE A 27 24.34 19.93 -4.32
N ARG A 28 23.76 21.11 -4.12
CA ARG A 28 23.22 22.01 -5.16
C ARG A 28 22.13 21.40 -6.04
N THR A 29 21.54 20.27 -5.65
CA THR A 29 20.39 19.70 -6.35
C THR A 29 19.09 20.27 -5.78
N HIS A 30 18.08 20.44 -6.64
CA HIS A 30 16.74 20.86 -6.22
C HIS A 30 16.05 19.78 -5.37
N VAL A 31 15.41 20.19 -4.27
CA VAL A 31 14.73 19.29 -3.32
C VAL A 31 13.58 18.52 -3.98
N TYR A 32 12.82 19.13 -4.89
CA TYR A 32 11.77 18.44 -5.66
C TYR A 32 12.29 17.75 -6.94
N GLY A 33 13.60 17.82 -7.17
CA GLY A 33 14.26 17.18 -8.29
C GLY A 33 14.45 15.67 -8.10
N LYS A 34 15.16 15.08 -9.08
CA LYS A 34 15.60 13.68 -9.06
C LYS A 34 17.12 13.63 -9.04
N CYS A 35 17.66 12.60 -8.42
CA CYS A 35 19.08 12.29 -8.46
C CYS A 35 19.51 12.06 -9.92
N PRO A 36 20.59 12.71 -10.40
CA PRO A 36 21.04 12.60 -11.79
C PRO A 36 21.49 11.19 -12.16
N GLU A 37 22.00 10.43 -11.19
CA GLU A 37 22.57 9.09 -11.44
C GLU A 37 21.50 8.00 -11.44
N CYS A 38 20.64 7.97 -10.43
CA CYS A 38 19.72 6.85 -10.19
C CYS A 38 18.24 7.21 -10.38
N GLY A 39 17.92 8.48 -10.61
CA GLY A 39 16.55 8.97 -10.79
C GLY A 39 15.69 8.97 -9.52
N LEU A 40 16.25 8.67 -8.35
CA LEU A 40 15.54 8.72 -7.06
C LEU A 40 15.12 10.15 -6.73
N ALA A 41 13.92 10.35 -6.19
CA ALA A 41 13.48 11.68 -5.74
C ALA A 41 14.40 12.20 -4.61
N VAL A 42 14.90 13.43 -4.76
CA VAL A 42 15.82 14.04 -3.79
C VAL A 42 15.14 14.20 -2.43
N MET A 43 13.89 14.67 -2.41
CA MET A 43 13.05 14.72 -1.20
C MET A 43 13.01 13.42 -0.40
N ALA A 44 12.97 12.25 -1.06
CA ALA A 44 12.95 10.98 -0.36
C ALA A 44 14.28 10.70 0.35
N THR A 45 15.40 11.09 -0.26
CA THR A 45 16.73 10.99 0.38
C THR A 45 16.86 11.96 1.54
N VAL A 46 16.40 13.21 1.36
CA VAL A 46 16.45 14.24 2.39
C VAL A 46 15.60 13.85 3.59
N ALA A 47 14.38 13.35 3.38
CA ALA A 47 13.52 12.85 4.45
C ALA A 47 14.18 11.71 5.25
N GLN A 48 14.90 10.81 4.58
CA GLN A 48 15.65 9.73 5.26
C GLN A 48 16.85 10.23 6.08
N HIS A 49 17.49 11.34 5.70
CA HIS A 49 18.64 11.87 6.43
C HIS A 49 18.26 12.90 7.50
N ALA A 50 17.14 13.61 7.32
CA ALA A 50 16.69 14.65 8.23
C ALA A 50 16.03 14.09 9.50
N ASP A 51 15.44 12.89 9.42
CA ASP A 51 14.75 12.28 10.54
C ASP A 51 15.14 10.80 10.68
N PRO A 52 15.87 10.41 11.75
CA PRO A 52 16.26 9.03 11.98
C PRO A 52 15.08 8.10 12.25
N GLU A 53 13.94 8.62 12.72
CA GLU A 53 12.72 7.82 12.87
C GLU A 53 12.09 7.52 11.49
N VAL A 54 12.21 8.44 10.54
CA VAL A 54 11.78 8.25 9.14
C VAL A 54 12.78 7.41 8.34
N ALA A 55 14.06 7.43 8.69
CA ALA A 55 15.06 6.51 8.13
C ALA A 55 14.66 5.04 8.35
N PHE A 56 13.98 4.76 9.47
CA PHE A 56 13.48 3.44 9.82
C PHE A 56 12.16 3.08 9.13
N LEU A 57 11.39 4.10 8.73
CA LEU A 57 10.25 3.96 7.82
C LEU A 57 10.78 3.74 6.41
N ALA A 58 11.30 2.53 6.19
CA ALA A 58 11.80 2.08 4.91
C ALA A 58 10.84 2.47 3.79
N ALA A 59 11.30 3.36 2.92
CA ALA A 59 10.60 3.66 1.68
C ALA A 59 10.48 2.34 0.91
N PRO A 60 9.28 1.79 0.72
CA PRO A 60 9.13 0.51 0.03
C PRO A 60 9.71 0.65 -1.38
N GLU A 61 10.57 -0.30 -1.80
CA GLU A 61 11.20 -0.26 -3.14
C GLU A 61 10.17 -0.11 -4.27
N SER A 62 8.93 -0.51 -4.02
CA SER A 62 7.79 -0.38 -4.93
C SER A 62 6.58 0.26 -4.23
N PRO A 63 6.42 1.60 -4.30
CA PRO A 63 5.31 2.29 -3.62
C PRO A 63 3.92 1.81 -4.08
N ARG A 64 3.81 1.33 -5.34
CA ARG A 64 2.58 0.76 -5.88
C ARG A 64 2.19 -0.56 -5.23
N LEU A 65 3.16 -1.44 -4.91
CA LEU A 65 2.87 -2.72 -4.27
C LEU A 65 2.50 -2.55 -2.80
N ALA A 66 3.18 -1.65 -2.10
CA ALA A 66 2.83 -1.28 -0.73
C ALA A 66 1.42 -0.67 -0.64
N SER A 67 1.09 0.26 -1.55
CA SER A 67 -0.26 0.84 -1.63
C SER A 67 -1.33 -0.22 -1.90
N ASN A 68 -1.10 -1.12 -2.87
CA ASN A 68 -2.04 -2.21 -3.16
C ASN A 68 -2.21 -3.17 -1.97
N ALA A 69 -1.16 -3.42 -1.18
CA ALA A 69 -1.26 -4.25 0.00
C ALA A 69 -2.13 -3.61 1.10
N ILE A 70 -1.99 -2.29 1.32
CA ILE A 70 -2.81 -1.54 2.29
C ILE A 70 -4.28 -1.49 1.84
N VAL A 71 -4.53 -1.30 0.55
CA VAL A 71 -5.89 -1.35 0.00
C VAL A 71 -6.47 -2.76 0.12
N ALA A 72 -5.68 -3.80 -0.19
CA ALA A 72 -6.15 -5.18 -0.09
C ALA A 72 -6.51 -5.58 1.35
N ILE A 73 -5.70 -5.20 2.35
CA ILE A 73 -5.96 -5.56 3.76
C ILE A 73 -7.17 -4.81 4.35
N THR A 74 -7.48 -3.62 3.84
CA THR A 74 -8.65 -2.83 4.30
C THR A 74 -9.94 -3.26 3.61
N VAL A 75 -9.90 -3.51 2.31
CA VAL A 75 -11.10 -3.83 1.50
C VAL A 75 -11.51 -5.30 1.66
N ALA A 76 -10.56 -6.24 1.76
CA ALA A 76 -10.90 -7.66 1.83
C ALA A 76 -11.80 -8.04 3.03
N PRO A 77 -11.54 -7.57 4.27
CA PRO A 77 -12.43 -7.83 5.40
C PRO A 77 -13.84 -7.25 5.22
N LEU A 78 -13.97 -6.06 4.62
CA LEU A 78 -15.26 -5.44 4.33
C LEU A 78 -16.09 -6.27 3.35
N LEU A 79 -15.45 -6.76 2.28
CA LEU A 79 -16.10 -7.64 1.30
C LEU A 79 -16.52 -8.98 1.93
N VAL A 80 -15.68 -9.54 2.79
CA VAL A 80 -16.00 -10.74 3.57
C VAL A 80 -17.21 -10.52 4.47
N MET A 81 -17.27 -9.37 5.14
CA MET A 81 -18.38 -9.02 6.03
C MET A 81 -19.70 -8.88 5.25
N LEU A 82 -19.67 -8.21 4.09
CA LEU A 82 -20.82 -8.08 3.20
C LEU A 82 -21.28 -9.44 2.65
N ALA A 83 -20.34 -10.28 2.22
CA ALA A 83 -20.64 -11.60 1.69
C ALA A 83 -21.30 -12.50 2.76
N GLN A 84 -20.78 -12.50 3.99
CA GLN A 84 -21.34 -13.30 5.09
C GLN A 84 -22.67 -12.74 5.60
N GLY A 85 -22.86 -11.42 5.61
CA GLY A 85 -24.09 -10.77 6.06
C GLY A 85 -25.29 -10.91 5.10
N SER A 86 -25.01 -11.13 3.81
CA SER A 86 -26.06 -11.24 2.78
C SER A 86 -27.01 -12.44 2.98
N GLY A 87 -26.49 -13.58 3.45
CA GLY A 87 -27.29 -14.79 3.68
C GLY A 87 -28.35 -14.63 4.78
N PRO A 88 -27.97 -14.22 6.00
CA PRO A 88 -28.91 -13.92 7.09
C PRO A 88 -29.93 -12.84 6.72
N ALA A 89 -29.51 -11.79 6.02
CA ALA A 89 -30.40 -10.70 5.59
C ALA A 89 -31.45 -11.18 4.58
N LEU A 90 -31.08 -12.05 3.64
CA LEU A 90 -32.05 -12.63 2.71
C LEU A 90 -33.03 -13.56 3.43
N ARG A 91 -32.58 -14.29 4.46
CA ARG A 91 -33.49 -15.12 5.29
C ARG A 91 -34.53 -14.28 6.04
N THR A 92 -34.14 -13.15 6.63
CA THR A 92 -35.11 -12.30 7.34
C THR A 92 -36.15 -11.72 6.37
N ILE A 93 -35.73 -11.33 5.16
CA ILE A 93 -36.64 -10.85 4.11
C ILE A 93 -37.57 -11.97 3.63
N ASP A 94 -37.08 -13.20 3.41
CA ASP A 94 -37.91 -14.32 2.98
C ASP A 94 -38.96 -14.68 4.04
N VAL A 95 -38.58 -14.70 5.32
CA VAL A 95 -39.49 -14.91 6.45
C VAL A 95 -40.55 -13.81 6.52
N LEU A 96 -40.16 -12.54 6.39
CA LEU A 96 -41.09 -11.41 6.37
C LEU A 96 -42.04 -11.43 5.16
N SER A 97 -41.58 -11.96 4.02
CA SER A 97 -42.37 -12.06 2.78
C SER A 97 -43.27 -13.29 2.71
N GLY A 98 -43.26 -14.16 3.72
CA GLY A 98 -44.06 -15.38 3.76
C GLY A 98 -43.63 -16.46 2.75
N ARG A 99 -42.46 -16.31 2.12
CA ARG A 99 -41.91 -17.29 1.17
C ARG A 99 -41.14 -18.36 1.92
N GLY A 100 -41.78 -19.49 2.22
CA GLY A 100 -41.16 -20.65 2.89
C GLY A 100 -40.16 -21.45 2.05
N ARG A 101 -39.56 -20.88 0.99
CA ARG A 101 -38.58 -21.57 0.15
C ARG A 101 -37.17 -21.28 0.65
N SER A 102 -36.72 -22.09 1.58
CA SER A 102 -35.35 -22.05 2.07
C SER A 102 -34.38 -22.39 0.92
N LEU A 103 -33.47 -21.46 0.61
CA LEU A 103 -32.30 -21.63 -0.27
C LEU A 103 -31.00 -21.95 0.53
N PRO A 104 -31.02 -22.75 1.62
CA PRO A 104 -29.97 -22.71 2.64
C PRO A 104 -28.60 -23.15 2.12
N SER A 105 -28.52 -24.08 1.16
CA SER A 105 -27.25 -24.73 0.79
C SER A 105 -26.51 -24.08 -0.38
N GLN A 106 -27.18 -23.27 -1.21
CA GLN A 106 -26.57 -22.74 -2.44
C GLN A 106 -25.81 -21.42 -2.26
N VAL A 107 -26.12 -20.63 -1.23
CA VAL A 107 -25.46 -19.32 -1.02
C VAL A 107 -24.42 -19.37 0.11
N GLU A 108 -24.68 -20.17 1.16
CA GLU A 108 -23.78 -20.25 2.32
C GLU A 108 -22.43 -20.93 1.97
N ARG A 109 -22.44 -22.06 1.25
CA ARG A 109 -21.21 -22.79 0.89
C ARG A 109 -20.25 -22.02 -0.05
N PRO A 110 -20.70 -21.39 -1.15
CA PRO A 110 -19.79 -20.63 -2.00
C PRO A 110 -19.29 -19.35 -1.34
N SER A 111 -20.06 -18.74 -0.42
CA SER A 111 -19.61 -17.51 0.27
C SER A 111 -18.35 -17.73 1.11
N TRP A 112 -18.21 -18.90 1.75
CA TRP A 112 -17.02 -19.23 2.56
C TRP A 112 -15.79 -19.45 1.67
N ILE A 113 -15.97 -20.09 0.51
CA ILE A 113 -14.90 -20.28 -0.48
C ILE A 113 -14.45 -18.93 -1.03
N VAL A 114 -15.38 -18.05 -1.37
CA VAL A 114 -15.09 -16.68 -1.84
C VAL A 114 -14.34 -15.88 -0.78
N CYS A 115 -14.75 -15.97 0.49
CA CYS A 115 -14.05 -15.32 1.60
C CYS A 115 -12.63 -15.86 1.77
N ALA A 116 -12.45 -17.19 1.73
CA ALA A 116 -11.14 -17.82 1.84
C ALA A 116 -10.20 -17.39 0.69
N VAL A 117 -10.72 -17.32 -0.54
CA VAL A 117 -9.96 -16.86 -1.71
C VAL A 117 -9.58 -15.38 -1.59
N LEU A 118 -10.51 -14.52 -1.19
CA LEU A 118 -10.24 -13.08 -1.01
C LEU A 118 -9.18 -12.83 0.07
N LEU A 119 -9.27 -13.53 1.20
CA LEU A 119 -8.27 -13.45 2.27
C LEU A 119 -6.92 -14.00 1.83
N ALA A 120 -6.90 -15.10 1.07
CA ALA A 120 -5.66 -15.65 0.52
C ALA A 120 -4.98 -14.70 -0.47
N ILE A 121 -5.75 -14.04 -1.33
CA ILE A 121 -5.23 -13.02 -2.26
C ILE A 121 -4.67 -11.82 -1.47
N ALA A 122 -5.41 -11.33 -0.47
CA ALA A 122 -4.94 -10.22 0.37
C ALA A 122 -3.65 -10.60 1.12
N ALA A 123 -3.58 -11.79 1.71
CA ALA A 123 -2.38 -12.30 2.38
C ALA A 123 -1.20 -12.46 1.42
N PHE A 124 -1.45 -12.89 0.17
CA PHE A 124 -0.41 -12.99 -0.86
C PHE A 124 0.12 -11.63 -1.27
N LEU A 125 -0.76 -10.65 -1.51
CA LEU A 125 -0.39 -9.27 -1.83
C LEU A 125 0.38 -8.62 -0.68
N LEU A 126 -0.04 -8.86 0.57
CA LEU A 126 0.65 -8.40 1.77
C LEU A 126 2.06 -9.01 1.87
N ARG A 127 2.17 -10.33 1.73
CA ARG A 127 3.46 -11.04 1.77
C ARG A 127 4.41 -10.58 0.67
N LYS A 128 3.88 -10.25 -0.51
CA LYS A 128 4.69 -9.77 -1.64
C LYS A 128 5.07 -8.29 -1.51
N GLY A 129 4.16 -7.45 -1.02
CA GLY A 129 4.37 -6.01 -0.85
C GLY A 129 5.22 -5.65 0.38
N LEU A 130 5.22 -6.49 1.41
CA LEU A 130 5.94 -6.31 2.67
C LEU A 130 7.03 -7.38 2.90
N SER A 131 7.45 -8.08 1.86
CA SER A 131 8.43 -9.18 2.00
C SER A 131 9.77 -8.63 2.53
N GLU A 132 10.36 -9.32 3.52
CA GLU A 132 11.65 -8.96 4.15
C GLU A 132 12.80 -8.77 3.16
N ARG A 133 12.77 -9.44 2.00
CA ARG A 133 13.77 -9.27 0.95
C ARG A 133 13.74 -7.87 0.32
N THR A 134 12.62 -7.17 0.47
CA THR A 134 12.32 -5.84 -0.09
C THR A 134 12.44 -4.74 0.98
N ASN A 135 12.52 -5.14 2.27
CA ASN A 135 12.57 -4.21 3.39
C ASN A 135 13.56 -4.67 4.48
N PRO A 136 14.83 -4.21 4.43
CA PRO A 136 15.88 -4.63 5.36
C PRO A 136 15.67 -4.15 6.81
N THR A 137 14.67 -3.32 7.12
CA THR A 137 14.46 -2.78 8.48
C THR A 137 13.72 -3.73 9.43
N LEU A 138 13.17 -4.86 8.95
CA LEU A 138 12.51 -5.88 9.80
C LEU A 138 13.48 -6.63 10.73
N ARG A 139 14.81 -6.48 10.57
CA ARG A 139 15.83 -7.16 11.39
C ARG A 139 16.29 -6.40 12.63
N ALA A 140 15.79 -5.18 12.87
CA ALA A 140 16.31 -4.32 13.91
C ALA A 140 15.43 -4.27 15.18
N SER A 141 14.77 -5.38 15.50
CA SER A 141 14.17 -5.65 16.81
C SER A 141 14.98 -6.67 17.59
#